data_AF-A0A8S1LKR1-F1
#
_entry.id   AF-A0A8S1LKR1-F1
#
_cell.length_a   1.000
_cell.length_b   1.000
_cell.length_c   1.000
_cell.angle_alpha   90.00
_cell.angle_beta   90.00
_cell.angle_gamma   90.00
#
_symmetry.space_group_name_H-M   'P 1'
#
loop_
_entity.id
_entity.type
_entity.pdbx_description
1 polymer ?
#
loop_
_entity_poly.entity_id
_entity_poly.type
_entity_poly.pdbx_seq_one_letter_code
_entity_poly.pdbx_strand_id
1 'polypeptide(L)' 'MCIEFAFKRGGITLIRNFLHSAEGVKNGLPSVVQNRLSINYKLRTYTQGKVTDIRFITDPVAGYQAKGDKK' A
#
# COMPACT_ATOMS: atom_id res chain seq x y z
N MET A 1 -14.02 4.18 -15.37
CA MET A 1 -14.69 5.08 -14.40
C MET A 1 -14.72 4.39 -13.04
N CYS A 2 -13.71 4.56 -12.16
CA CYS A 2 -13.84 4.10 -10.76
C CYS A 2 -12.79 4.62 -9.75
N ILE A 3 -11.78 5.41 -10.12
CA ILE A 3 -10.77 5.92 -9.15
C ILE A 3 -11.45 6.70 -8.01
N GLU A 4 -12.37 7.61 -8.34
CA GLU A 4 -13.13 8.35 -7.33
C GLU A 4 -14.00 7.46 -6.44
N PHE A 5 -14.60 6.42 -7.01
CA PHE A 5 -15.45 5.49 -6.27
C PHE A 5 -14.62 4.61 -5.32
N ALA A 6 -13.42 4.19 -5.72
CA ALA A 6 -12.50 3.41 -4.90
C ALA A 6 -12.09 4.18 -3.63
N PHE A 7 -11.88 5.49 -3.75
CA PHE A 7 -11.65 6.35 -2.58
C PHE A 7 -12.93 6.53 -1.74
N LYS A 8 -14.04 6.97 -2.37
CA LYS A 8 -15.29 7.30 -1.67
C LYS A 8 -15.89 6.11 -0.91
N ARG A 9 -15.88 4.91 -1.50
CA ARG A 9 -16.50 3.70 -0.92
C ARG A 9 -15.49 2.79 -0.23
N GLY A 10 -14.32 2.57 -0.83
CA GLY A 10 -13.31 1.62 -0.31
C GLY A 10 -12.31 2.25 0.67
N GLY A 11 -12.19 3.59 0.68
CA GLY A 11 -11.10 4.27 1.39
C GLY A 11 -9.72 3.99 0.77
N ILE A 12 -9.67 3.60 -0.51
CA ILE A 12 -8.44 3.31 -1.22
C ILE A 12 -7.82 4.64 -1.67
N THR A 13 -6.63 4.96 -1.18
CA THR A 13 -5.91 6.17 -1.61
C THR A 13 -5.52 6.07 -3.09
N LEU A 14 -5.31 7.23 -3.73
CA LEU A 14 -4.89 7.28 -5.13
C LEU A 14 -3.61 6.47 -5.39
N ILE A 15 -2.64 6.57 -4.48
CA ILE A 15 -1.36 5.85 -4.59
C ILE A 15 -1.57 4.33 -4.54
N ARG A 16 -2.40 3.83 -3.61
CA ARG A 16 -2.74 2.40 -3.54
C ARG A 16 -3.45 1.92 -4.80
N ASN A 17 -4.33 2.75 -5.38
CA ASN A 17 -5.00 2.42 -6.63
C ASN A 17 -4.00 2.24 -7.78
N PHE A 18 -3.01 3.12 -7.89
CA PHE A 18 -1.94 2.99 -8.89
C PHE A 18 -1.03 1.79 -8.65
N LEU A 19 -0.71 1.47 -7.40
CA LEU A 19 0.07 0.27 -7.08
C LEU A 19 -0.68 -1.01 -7.49
N HIS A 20 -1.98 -1.11 -7.19
CA HIS A 20 -2.82 -2.22 -7.67
C HIS A 20 -2.93 -2.27 -9.19
N SER A 21 -3.04 -1.11 -9.86
CA SER A 21 -3.10 -1.06 -11.33
C SER A 21 -1.78 -1.53 -11.95
N ALA A 22 -0.64 -1.17 -11.34
CA ALA A 22 0.69 -1.56 -11.79
C ALA A 22 0.99 -3.04 -11.52
N GLU A 23 0.41 -3.64 -10.48
CA GLU A 23 0.56 -5.06 -10.14
C GLU A 23 0.15 -5.97 -11.30
N GLY A 24 -0.98 -5.67 -11.94
CA GLY A 24 -1.49 -6.45 -13.09
C GLY A 24 -0.63 -6.38 -14.35
N VAL A 25 0.26 -5.38 -14.46
CA VAL A 25 1.16 -5.18 -15.61
C VAL A 25 2.64 -5.28 -15.26
N LYS A 26 2.97 -5.60 -14.00
CA LYS A 26 4.34 -5.52 -13.46
C LYS A 26 5.37 -6.23 -14.32
N ASN A 27 5.05 -7.43 -14.80
CA ASN A 27 5.96 -8.25 -15.60
C ASN A 27 6.21 -7.70 -17.01
N GLY A 28 5.31 -6.84 -17.52
CA GLY A 28 5.48 -6.15 -18.80
C GLY A 28 6.24 -4.82 -18.70
N LEU A 29 6.49 -4.32 -17.49
CA LEU A 29 7.22 -3.07 -17.28
C LEU A 29 8.74 -3.29 -17.31
N PRO A 30 9.54 -2.28 -17.71
CA PRO A 30 10.99 -2.33 -17.58
C PRO A 30 11.42 -2.63 -16.14
N SER A 31 12.50 -3.39 -15.95
CA SER A 31 13.02 -3.78 -14.63
C SER A 31 13.27 -2.58 -13.70
N VAL A 32 13.71 -1.45 -14.26
CA VAL A 32 13.89 -0.18 -13.52
C VAL A 32 12.58 0.28 -12.87
N VAL A 33 11.45 0.16 -13.57
CA VAL A 33 10.13 0.55 -13.06
C VAL A 33 9.65 -0.46 -12.02
N GLN A 34 9.85 -1.75 -12.26
CA GLN A 34 9.51 -2.80 -11.29
C GLN A 34 10.21 -2.58 -9.94
N ASN A 35 11.50 -2.24 -9.99
CA ASN A 35 12.29 -1.96 -8.78
C ASN A 35 11.78 -0.70 -8.06
N ARG A 36 11.41 0.35 -8.80
CA ARG A 36 10.87 1.60 -8.23
C ARG A 36 9.50 1.47 -7.58
N LEU A 37 8.73 0.44 -7.92
CA LEU A 37 7.42 0.16 -7.30
C LEU A 37 7.53 -0.58 -5.95
N SER A 38 8.74 -0.83 -5.45
CA SER A 38 8.96 -1.54 -4.18
C SER A 38 8.87 -0.61 -2.97
N ILE A 39 8.25 -1.08 -1.89
CA ILE A 39 8.15 -0.37 -0.62
C ILE A 39 8.64 -1.31 0.48
N ASN A 40 9.64 -0.86 1.25
CA ASN A 40 10.24 -1.65 2.33
C ASN A 40 10.50 -0.77 3.55
N TYR A 41 9.71 -0.93 4.61
CA TYR A 41 9.92 -0.19 5.85
C TYR A 41 9.47 -0.96 7.09
N LYS A 42 9.97 -0.51 8.25
CA LYS A 42 9.59 -1.02 9.57
C LYS A 42 8.71 0.02 10.26
N LEU A 43 7.46 -0.33 10.52
CA LEU A 43 6.53 0.49 11.31
C LEU A 43 6.66 0.10 12.79
N ARG A 44 6.84 1.10 13.66
CA ARG A 44 6.85 0.93 15.12
C ARG A 44 5.74 1.78 15.70
N THR A 45 4.80 1.14 16.39
CA THR A 45 3.73 1.83 17.11
C THR A 45 4.18 2.07 18.54
N TYR A 46 4.00 3.28 19.04
CA TYR A 46 4.35 3.66 20.41
C TYR A 46 3.11 4.01 21.20
N THR A 47 3.04 3.52 22.44
CA THR A 47 2.00 3.89 23.41
C THR A 47 2.70 4.24 24.71
N GLN A 48 2.45 5.43 25.24
CA GLN A 48 3.13 5.95 26.46
C GLN A 48 4.67 5.86 26.37
N GLY A 49 5.23 6.15 25.20
CA GLY A 49 6.69 6.14 24.98
C GLY A 49 7.33 4.76 24.82
N LYS A 50 6.56 3.67 24.95
CA LYS A 50 7.05 2.29 24.74
C LYS A 50 6.55 1.74 23.41
N VAL A 51 7.38 0.95 22.73
CA VAL A 51 6.98 0.24 21.52
C VAL A 51 5.96 -0.83 21.88
N THR A 52 4.78 -0.77 21.29
CA THR A 52 3.69 -1.72 21.51
C THR A 52 3.47 -2.67 20.35
N ASP A 53 3.89 -2.29 19.15
CA ASP A 53 3.75 -3.11 17.94
C ASP A 53 4.89 -2.81 16.96
N ILE A 54 5.34 -3.85 16.26
CA ILE A 54 6.37 -3.78 15.23
C ILE A 54 5.88 -4.55 14.01
N ARG A 55 5.72 -3.84 12.88
CA ARG A 55 5.33 -4.44 11.60
C ARG A 55 6.37 -4.16 10.53
N PHE A 56 6.70 -5.19 9.75
CA PHE A 56 7.52 -5.05 8.55
C PHE A 56 6.59 -5.01 7.34
N ILE A 57 6.70 -3.93 6.56
CA ILE A 57 5.90 -3.74 5.36
C ILE A 57 6.83 -3.89 4.16
N THR A 58 6.61 -4.94 3.38
CA THR A 58 7.33 -5.26 2.14
C THR A 58 6.40 -5.32 0.94
N ASP A 59 5.09 -5.41 1.18
CA ASP A 59 4.06 -5.29 0.15
C ASP A 59 3.67 -3.81 -0.02
N PRO A 60 3.87 -3.22 -1.21
CA PRO A 60 3.48 -1.84 -1.50
C PRO A 60 2.00 -1.55 -1.24
N VAL A 61 1.11 -2.53 -1.45
CA VAL A 61 -0.34 -2.36 -1.22
C VAL A 61 -0.63 -2.27 0.27
N ALA A 62 -0.06 -3.18 1.08
CA ALA A 62 -0.24 -3.22 2.53
C ALA A 62 0.27 -1.96 3.25
N GLY A 63 1.18 -1.20 2.62
CA GLY A 63 1.67 0.08 3.15
C GLY A 63 0.61 1.18 3.20
N TYR A 64 -0.48 1.05 2.45
CA TYR A 64 -1.56 2.02 2.40
C TYR A 64 -2.88 1.37 2.84
N GLN A 65 -3.23 1.47 4.13
CA GLN A 65 -4.47 0.88 4.64
C GLN A 65 -5.72 1.49 4.00
N ALA A 66 -6.74 0.66 3.76
CA ALA A 66 -8.07 1.07 3.29
C ALA A 66 -9.15 0.61 4.28
N LYS A 67 -10.33 1.22 4.21
CA LYS A 67 -11.44 0.95 5.14
C LYS A 67 -11.90 -0.50 5.07
N GLY A 68 -11.89 -1.09 3.87
CA GLY A 68 -12.33 -2.47 3.63
C GLY A 68 -11.35 -3.57 4.09
N ASP A 69 -10.14 -3.23 4.53
CA ASP A 69 -9.16 -4.24 4.95
C ASP A 69 -9.42 -4.79 6.36
N LYS A 70 -10.18 -4.06 7.19
CA LYS A 70 -10.59 -4.52 8.51
C LYS A 70 -11.86 -5.36 8.37
N LYS A 71 -11.69 -6.69 8.40
CA LYS A 71 -12.77 -7.63 8.73
C LYS A 71 -12.76 -7.91 10.22
#